data_AF-A0A9P0Z195-F1
#
_entry.id   AF-A0A9P0Z195-F1
#
_cell.length_a   1.000
_cell.length_b   1.000
_cell.length_c   1.000
_cell.angle_alpha   90.00
_cell.angle_beta   90.00
_cell.angle_gamma   90.00
#
_symmetry.space_group_name_H-M   'P 1'
#
loop_
_entity.id
_entity.type
_entity.pdbx_description
1 polymer ?
#
loop_
_entity_poly.entity_id
_entity_poly.type
_entity_poly.pdbx_seq_one_letter_code
_entity_poly.pdbx_strand_id
1 'polypeptide(L)'
;MLYDIWRARVSLICFDIVEQHLPDCVLRQFDYEQVIQASMSTCVDLHKLDRHGKPTEDWSLRHVRYVTVWERRAELVATRMPTVQPSVSLDYMRWYYTITRLFASPSFKVPTHHYQPSSMVVHLTVSVLL
;
A
#
# COMPACT_ATOMS: atom_id res chain seq x y z
N MET A 1 -18.14 -4.09 8.66
CA MET A 1 -17.94 -5.41 8.02
C MET A 1 -17.42 -5.34 6.59
N LEU A 2 -17.98 -4.54 5.67
CA LEU A 2 -17.38 -4.36 4.32
C LEU A 2 -16.12 -3.46 4.31
N TYR A 3 -15.98 -2.56 5.29
CA TYR A 3 -14.83 -1.66 5.42
C TYR A 3 -13.53 -2.34 5.89
N ASP A 4 -13.64 -3.56 6.43
CA ASP A 4 -12.53 -4.20 7.14
C ASP A 4 -11.54 -4.90 6.19
N ILE A 5 -11.99 -5.24 4.97
CA ILE A 5 -11.15 -5.89 3.96
C ILE A 5 -9.96 -5.05 3.53
N TRP A 6 -10.12 -3.72 3.50
CA TRP A 6 -9.06 -2.78 3.14
C TRP A 6 -7.92 -2.76 4.15
N ARG A 7 -8.17 -3.26 5.37
CA ARG A 7 -7.18 -3.39 6.44
C ARG A 7 -6.71 -4.83 6.62
N ALA A 8 -7.10 -5.78 5.77
CA ALA A 8 -6.62 -7.16 5.86
C ALA A 8 -5.15 -7.28 5.40
N ARG A 9 -4.31 -7.97 6.16
CA ARG A 9 -2.94 -8.33 5.77
C ARG A 9 -2.98 -9.58 4.90
N VAL A 10 -3.02 -9.39 3.58
CA VAL A 10 -3.22 -10.47 2.60
C VAL A 10 -2.39 -10.25 1.35
N SER A 11 -2.32 -11.24 0.48
CA SER A 11 -1.77 -11.04 -0.87
C SER A 11 -2.85 -10.55 -1.83
N LEU A 12 -2.56 -9.49 -2.59
CA LEU A 12 -3.31 -9.14 -3.79
C LEU A 12 -2.80 -10.00 -4.94
N ILE A 13 -3.72 -10.60 -5.70
CA ILE A 13 -3.38 -11.51 -6.80
C ILE A 13 -4.00 -10.95 -8.07
N CYS A 14 -3.18 -10.63 -9.06
CA CYS A 14 -3.59 -10.24 -10.39
C CYS A 14 -2.95 -11.20 -11.40
N PHE A 15 -3.68 -12.25 -11.75
CA PHE A 15 -3.20 -13.31 -12.64
C PHE A 15 -1.86 -13.93 -12.19
N ASP A 16 -0.74 -13.53 -12.79
CA ASP A 16 0.62 -14.01 -12.49
C ASP A 16 1.34 -13.18 -11.43
N ILE A 17 0.82 -12.00 -11.09
CA ILE A 17 1.42 -11.06 -10.16
C ILE A 17 0.81 -11.25 -8.77
N VAL A 18 1.68 -11.23 -7.76
CA VAL A 18 1.29 -11.28 -6.36
C VAL A 18 1.99 -10.16 -5.60
N GLU A 19 1.23 -9.35 -4.88
CA GLU A 19 1.75 -8.27 -4.04
C GLU A 19 1.27 -8.44 -2.59
N GLN A 20 2.10 -8.12 -1.61
CA GLN A 20 1.68 -8.10 -0.21
C GLN A 20 0.90 -6.82 0.09
N HIS A 21 -0.35 -6.95 0.50
CA HIS A 21 -1.12 -5.85 1.08
C HIS A 21 -0.76 -5.68 2.55
N LEU A 22 -0.11 -4.55 2.87
CA LEU A 22 0.42 -4.24 4.20
C LEU A 22 -0.22 -2.96 4.76
N PRO A 23 -1.51 -3.03 5.18
CA PRO A 23 -2.27 -1.88 5.62
C PRO A 23 -1.70 -1.23 6.89
N ASP A 24 -0.90 -1.97 7.67
CA ASP A 24 -0.15 -1.52 8.83
C ASP A 24 0.77 -0.31 8.61
N CYS A 25 1.16 -0.05 7.37
CA CYS A 25 1.98 1.10 6.99
C CYS A 25 1.14 2.36 6.68
N VAL A 26 -0.18 2.20 6.50
CA VAL A 26 -1.11 3.24 6.02
C VAL A 26 -2.40 3.32 6.86
N LEU A 27 -2.37 2.87 8.12
CA LEU A 27 -3.53 2.86 9.02
C LEU A 27 -4.15 4.24 9.23
N ARG A 28 -3.38 5.32 9.04
CA ARG A 28 -3.90 6.70 9.05
C ARG A 28 -4.97 6.98 8.01
N GLN A 29 -4.94 6.30 6.86
CA GLN A 29 -5.96 6.47 5.82
C GLN A 29 -7.33 5.93 6.25
N PHE A 30 -7.35 5.15 7.33
CA PHE A 30 -8.54 4.50 7.89
C PHE A 30 -8.91 5.04 9.27
N ASP A 31 -8.36 6.19 9.68
CA ASP A 31 -8.56 6.80 11.00
C ASP A 31 -8.06 5.95 12.19
N TYR A 32 -7.04 5.12 11.96
CA TYR A 32 -6.37 4.35 13.01
C TYR A 32 -5.00 4.94 13.35
N GLU A 33 -4.56 4.71 14.59
CA GLU A 33 -3.23 5.10 15.03
C GLU A 33 -2.16 4.45 14.14
N GLN A 34 -1.17 5.24 13.74
CA GLN A 34 -0.01 4.75 12.99
C GLN A 34 1.24 4.89 13.83
N VAL A 35 1.88 3.75 14.11
CA VAL A 35 3.22 3.73 14.70
C VAL A 35 4.28 3.57 13.64
N ILE A 36 5.50 3.87 14.04
CA ILE A 36 6.71 3.51 13.30
C ILE A 36 6.78 1.98 13.28
N GLN A 37 6.57 1.40 12.10
CA GLN A 37 6.66 -0.04 11.90
C GLN A 37 8.14 -0.43 11.79
N ALA A 38 8.50 -1.65 12.21
CA ALA A 38 9.75 -2.27 11.79
C ALA A 38 9.76 -2.43 10.26
N SER A 39 10.93 -2.65 9.65
CA SER A 39 11.02 -2.81 8.19
C SER A 39 10.05 -3.88 7.70
N MET A 40 8.99 -3.45 7.03
CA MET A 40 7.98 -4.32 6.47
C MET A 40 8.49 -4.76 5.09
N SER A 41 8.83 -6.03 4.95
CA SER A 41 9.26 -6.56 3.66
C SER A 41 8.06 -6.58 2.72
N THR A 42 8.15 -5.85 1.61
CA THR A 42 7.21 -5.95 0.48
C THR A 42 7.30 -7.30 -0.25
N CYS A 43 8.15 -8.21 0.25
CA CYS A 43 8.45 -9.50 -0.35
C CYS A 43 8.93 -9.32 -1.79
N VAL A 44 10.09 -8.66 -1.94
CA VAL A 44 10.74 -8.35 -3.23
C VAL A 44 10.87 -9.59 -4.14
N ASP A 45 10.96 -10.79 -3.57
CA ASP A 45 10.97 -12.03 -4.33
C ASP A 45 9.66 -12.31 -5.08
N LEU A 46 8.53 -11.74 -4.64
CA LEU A 46 7.28 -11.76 -5.39
C LEU A 46 7.33 -10.92 -6.65
N HIS A 47 8.06 -9.80 -6.64
CA HIS A 47 8.21 -8.94 -7.83
C HIS A 47 9.04 -9.61 -8.93
N LYS A 48 9.76 -10.68 -8.59
CA LYS A 48 10.48 -11.53 -9.55
C LYS A 48 9.57 -12.60 -10.19
N LEU A 49 8.34 -12.74 -9.70
CA LEU A 49 7.36 -13.65 -10.28
C LEU A 49 6.70 -12.95 -11.45
N ASP A 50 7.14 -13.29 -12.66
CA ASP A 50 6.51 -12.87 -13.90
C ASP A 50 6.11 -14.08 -14.76
N ARG A 51 5.19 -13.85 -15.70
CA ARG A 51 4.74 -14.83 -16.68
C ARG A 51 5.78 -15.16 -17.76
N HIS A 52 6.80 -14.32 -17.95
CA HIS A 52 7.73 -14.47 -19.07
C HIS A 52 8.41 -15.85 -19.04
N GLY A 53 8.37 -16.54 -20.18
CA GLY A 53 8.97 -17.87 -20.33
C GLY A 53 8.23 -19.01 -19.62
N LYS A 54 7.03 -18.79 -19.06
CA LYS A 54 6.27 -19.79 -18.28
C LYS A 54 4.86 -20.07 -18.84
N PRO A 55 4.71 -20.50 -20.11
CA PRO A 55 3.40 -20.70 -20.73
C PRO A 55 2.61 -21.89 -20.18
N THR A 56 3.28 -22.86 -19.55
CA THR A 56 2.68 -24.10 -19.02
C THR A 56 2.56 -24.09 -17.49
N GLU A 57 2.91 -22.98 -16.83
CA GLU A 57 2.83 -22.89 -15.37
C GLU A 57 1.36 -22.93 -14.93
N ASP A 58 1.07 -23.80 -13.96
CA ASP A 58 -0.22 -23.80 -13.29
C ASP A 58 -0.26 -22.70 -12.22
N TRP A 59 -0.72 -21.52 -12.62
CA TRP A 59 -0.87 -20.36 -11.74
C TRP A 59 -1.81 -20.62 -10.56
N SER A 60 -2.79 -21.51 -10.72
CA SER A 60 -3.73 -21.84 -9.64
C SER A 60 -3.00 -22.61 -8.51
N LEU A 61 -2.19 -23.60 -8.88
CA LEU A 61 -1.35 -24.34 -7.95
C LEU A 61 -0.26 -23.43 -7.37
N ARG A 62 0.37 -22.61 -8.21
CA ARG A 62 1.43 -21.68 -7.80
C ARG A 62 0.96 -20.67 -6.75
N HIS A 63 -0.29 -20.23 -6.85
CA HIS A 63 -0.86 -19.20 -5.97
C HIS A 63 -1.68 -19.77 -4.82
N VAL A 64 -1.80 -21.10 -4.68
CA VAL A 64 -2.62 -21.74 -3.65
C VAL A 64 -2.32 -21.22 -2.25
N ARG A 65 -1.05 -20.97 -1.92
CA ARG A 65 -0.65 -20.44 -0.60
C ARG A 65 -1.23 -19.05 -0.33
N TYR A 66 -1.33 -18.20 -1.34
CA TYR A 66 -1.85 -16.84 -1.22
C TYR A 66 -3.37 -16.82 -1.18
N VAL A 67 -4.00 -17.69 -1.97
CA VAL A 67 -5.45 -17.88 -1.95
C VAL A 67 -5.90 -18.36 -0.56
N THR A 68 -5.19 -19.32 0.04
CA THR A 68 -5.48 -19.78 1.41
C THR A 68 -5.40 -18.66 2.45
N VAL A 69 -4.43 -17.75 2.31
CA VAL A 69 -4.33 -16.56 3.18
C VAL A 69 -5.49 -15.59 2.94
N TRP A 70 -5.85 -15.36 1.68
CA TRP A 70 -6.98 -14.50 1.30
C TRP A 70 -8.33 -15.02 1.81
N GLU A 71 -8.55 -16.34 1.83
CA GLU A 71 -9.77 -16.91 2.41
C GLU A 71 -9.92 -16.58 3.90
N ARG A 72 -8.79 -16.44 4.60
CA ARG A 72 -8.73 -16.07 6.02
C ARG A 72 -8.66 -14.57 6.26
N ARG A 73 -8.89 -13.73 5.23
CA ARG A 73 -8.73 -12.26 5.31
C ARG A 73 -9.47 -11.60 6.47
N ALA A 74 -10.64 -12.12 6.86
CA ALA A 74 -11.42 -11.58 7.96
C ALA A 74 -10.71 -11.73 9.33
N GLU A 75 -9.84 -12.74 9.47
CA GLU A 75 -9.01 -12.96 10.67
C GLU A 75 -7.75 -12.10 10.67
N LEU A 76 -7.36 -11.59 9.50
CA LEU A 76 -6.07 -10.91 9.28
C LEU A 76 -6.21 -9.39 9.20
N VAL A 77 -7.30 -8.83 9.73
CA VAL A 77 -7.55 -7.39 9.74
C VAL A 77 -6.62 -6.69 10.73
N ALA A 78 -5.75 -5.82 10.20
CA ALA A 78 -4.91 -4.94 10.99
C ALA A 78 -5.79 -4.05 11.87
N THR A 79 -5.60 -4.19 13.18
CA THR A 79 -6.41 -3.54 14.20
C THR A 79 -5.52 -2.71 15.12
N ARG A 80 -5.95 -1.48 15.37
CA ARG A 80 -5.33 -0.56 16.32
C ARG A 80 -6.40 0.29 17.00
N MET A 81 -5.97 1.19 17.87
CA MET A 81 -6.85 2.18 18.45
C MET A 81 -7.37 3.12 17.34
N PRO A 82 -8.70 3.29 17.22
CA PRO A 82 -9.26 4.37 16.43
C PRO A 82 -8.76 5.71 16.96
N THR A 83 -8.42 6.60 16.04
CA THR A 83 -7.91 7.92 16.34
C THR A 83 -9.11 8.86 16.50
N VAL A 84 -9.36 9.33 17.73
CA VAL A 84 -10.49 10.27 18.01
C VAL A 84 -10.17 11.70 17.54
N GLN A 85 -8.88 12.04 17.39
CA GLN A 85 -8.40 13.34 16.93
C GLN A 85 -7.14 13.15 16.07
N PRO A 86 -6.92 13.93 15.00
CA PRO A 86 -5.77 13.80 14.10
C PRO A 86 -4.42 14.20 14.73
N SER A 87 -4.24 14.02 16.04
CA SER A 87 -2.97 14.20 16.72
C SER A 87 -2.02 13.08 16.33
N VAL A 88 -0.96 13.43 15.59
CA VAL A 88 0.09 12.51 15.18
C VAL A 88 1.23 12.58 16.20
N SER A 89 1.77 11.42 16.60
CA SER A 89 2.98 11.40 17.44
C SER A 89 4.12 12.16 16.75
N LEU A 90 4.81 13.01 17.52
CA LEU A 90 5.98 13.76 17.05
C LEU A 90 7.08 12.81 16.54
N ASP A 91 7.25 11.66 17.19
CA ASP A 91 8.25 10.68 16.79
C ASP A 91 7.90 10.02 15.45
N TYR A 92 6.61 9.73 15.23
CA TYR A 92 6.14 9.26 13.93
C TYR A 92 6.40 10.31 12.84
N MET A 93 6.08 11.59 13.08
CA MET A 93 6.33 12.65 12.09
C MET A 93 7.82 12.80 11.78
N ARG A 94 8.69 12.74 12.80
CA ARG A 94 10.15 12.75 12.60
C ARG A 94 10.59 11.60 11.70
N TRP A 95 10.21 10.37 12.03
CA TRP A 95 10.50 9.20 11.20
C TRP A 95 9.94 9.33 9.78
N TYR A 96 8.69 9.77 9.64
CA TYR A 96 8.04 9.94 8.35
C TYR A 96 8.83 10.91 7.46
N TYR A 97 9.33 12.02 8.02
CA TYR A 97 10.18 12.95 7.26
C TYR A 97 11.58 12.39 6.95
N THR A 98 12.11 11.44 7.73
CA THR A 98 13.40 10.82 7.37
C THR A 98 13.27 9.82 6.22
N ILE A 99 12.12 9.15 6.08
CA ILE A 99 11.92 8.12 5.06
C ILE A 99 11.21 8.63 3.78
N THR A 100 10.47 9.73 3.87
CA THR A 100 9.77 10.30 2.70
C THR A 100 10.59 11.40 2.03
N ARG A 101 10.60 11.40 0.70
CA ARG A 101 11.17 12.49 -0.11
C ARG A 101 10.01 13.34 -0.62
N LEU A 102 9.91 14.58 -0.14
CA LEU A 102 8.97 15.55 -0.70
C LEU A 102 9.52 16.08 -2.02
N PHE A 103 8.98 15.63 -3.14
CA PHE A 103 9.24 16.24 -4.44
C PHE A 103 8.30 17.42 -4.65
N ALA A 104 8.66 18.59 -4.12
CA ALA A 104 8.03 19.84 -4.50
C ALA A 104 8.64 20.31 -5.82
N SER A 105 8.04 19.95 -6.96
CA SER A 105 8.50 20.45 -8.26
C SER A 105 8.18 21.96 -8.35
N PRO A 106 9.17 22.87 -8.53
CA PRO A 106 8.90 24.31 -8.54
C PRO A 106 8.09 24.80 -9.74
N SER A 107 7.88 23.94 -10.74
CA SER A 107 7.30 24.33 -12.02
C SER A 107 6.54 23.17 -12.66
N PHE A 108 5.33 22.91 -12.18
CA PHE A 108 4.35 22.20 -13.00
C PHE A 108 3.92 23.15 -14.14
N LYS A 109 4.56 23.03 -15.32
CA LYS A 109 3.98 23.61 -16.53
C LYS A 109 2.82 22.72 -16.93
N VAL A 110 1.60 23.23 -16.82
CA VAL A 110 0.39 22.57 -17.30
C VAL A 110 0.61 22.17 -18.77
N PRO A 111 0.52 20.87 -19.13
CA PRO A 111 0.58 20.47 -20.53
C PRO A 111 -0.60 21.11 -21.27
N THR A 112 -0.30 21.87 -22.33
CA THR A 112 -1.29 22.68 -23.07
C THR A 112 -2.32 21.85 -23.85
N HIS A 113 -2.29 20.53 -23.77
CA HIS A 113 -3.23 19.67 -24.48
C HIS A 113 -4.02 18.76 -23.53
N HIS A 114 -5.28 19.16 -23.32
CA HIS A 114 -6.46 18.35 -23.00
C HIS A 114 -6.55 17.63 -21.63
N TYR A 115 -5.98 18.18 -20.56
CA TYR A 115 -6.41 17.82 -19.19
C TYR A 115 -6.97 19.04 -18.47
N GLN A 116 -8.28 19.03 -18.16
CA GLN A 116 -8.87 19.92 -17.16
C GLN A 116 -8.95 19.16 -15.82
N PRO A 117 -8.14 19.51 -14.81
CA PRO A 117 -8.38 19.04 -13.47
C PRO A 117 -9.62 19.75 -12.92
N SER A 118 -10.69 19.01 -12.67
CA SER A 118 -11.73 19.46 -11.75
C SER A 118 -11.14 19.43 -10.35
N SER A 119 -10.96 20.61 -9.76
CA SER A 119 -10.33 20.91 -8.47
C SER A 119 -8.79 20.81 -8.45
N MET A 120 -8.15 21.85 -7.91
CA MET A 120 -6.72 21.88 -7.60
C MET A 120 -6.40 20.87 -6.50
N VAL A 121 -6.30 19.59 -6.85
CA VAL A 121 -5.60 18.62 -6.03
C VAL A 121 -4.13 18.82 -6.33
N VAL A 122 -3.41 19.45 -5.40
CA VAL A 122 -1.95 19.36 -5.38
C VAL A 122 -1.64 17.87 -5.26
N HIS A 123 -1.26 17.24 -6.37
CA HIS A 123 -0.78 15.86 -6.35
C HIS A 123 0.55 15.86 -5.60
N LEU A 124 0.48 15.73 -4.27
CA LEU A 124 1.59 15.35 -3.44
C LEU A 124 1.83 13.86 -3.70
N THR A 125 2.63 13.55 -4.71
CA THR A 125 3.15 12.19 -4.89
C THR A 125 4.14 11.93 -3.76
N VAL A 126 3.64 11.31 -2.68
CA VAL A 126 4.47 10.69 -1.66
C VAL A 126 4.95 9.37 -2.22
N SER A 127 6.11 9.36 -2.85
CA SER A 127 6.83 8.10 -3.10
C SER A 127 7.44 7.67 -1.78
N VAL A 128 6.79 6.73 -1.09
CA VAL A 128 7.48 5.93 -0.08
C VAL A 128 8.40 5.00 -0.87
N LEU A 129 9.70 5.28 -0.86
CA LEU A 129 10.69 4.31 -1.29
C LEU A 129 10.62 3.13 -0.31
N LEU A 130 9.96 2.05 -0.74
CA LEU A 130 10.17 0.70 -0.22
C LEU A 130 10.96 -0.08 -1.28
#